data_AF-A0AAJ3KGJ9-F1
#
_entry.id   AF-A0AAJ3KGJ9-F1
#
_cell.length_a   1.000
_cell.length_b   1.000
_cell.length_c   1.000
_cell.angle_alpha   90.00
_cell.angle_beta   90.00
_cell.angle_gamma   90.00
#
_symmetry.space_group_name_H-M   'P 1'
#
loop_
_entity.id
_entity.type
_entity.pdbx_description
1 polymer ?
#
loop_
_entity_poly.entity_id
_entity_poly.type
_entity_poly.pdbx_seq_one_letter_code
_entity_poly.pdbx_strand_id
1 'polypeptide(L)'
;MRRVAALQVLLMVSATLLCYLPAASADGAETVIGANVTWADDQTVEGTVRIVSGGHLTVNSADATVSDGSSIIIEEGGALTLNHAGLLADNPPTAIASMGYWDESNRSKFMVPGEGIEGAFDVTMMAMNDDSYFGDGAHIGDEVINLNGSSHTFSFEAGAGDVWIGLTGFSSTSVTVASITIGIENGGSTTILGTDLESVNMKTAGDPGFSIQVDGTLSSVDSTVSGGQMTIGGSMSADDSSFDRLGPVLLGSDATIDLRGVTAFSGSLDDHDVRGGPGSTIYWGDDVSGSGGLIDRWERRVSGQSIQLDAKYVILSVSGIGPSEAIQEIFSDENGTALVDGGRERVVEIGYSDGTVWTEAATIDVITYVTSWNPESSGIGNYGGGPMPLTWDQSIQLNSGTPNIEWESLEIVGDENARSTSQSVPVLARIANRGTASALLYFTCDATVASIDEDGNVTETVAAADIGGYQEARIDAGESVEVQFGWRSSVAGQASLTCRILTPLQLVDEDSFGGGSTTTGVMTWTEPVEEDSLPVLPLLAAIIVAVGIAVTTMLRRASDAIVETEEEILSYSRDED
;
A
#
# COMPACT_ATOMS: atom_id res chain seq x y z
N MET A 1 34.17 2.55 -49.81
CA MET A 1 33.24 1.39 -49.89
C MET A 1 33.25 0.45 -48.68
N ARG A 2 34.31 0.36 -47.84
CA ARG A 2 34.34 -0.54 -46.66
C ARG A 2 33.63 -0.05 -45.38
N ARG A 3 33.18 1.22 -45.30
CA ARG A 3 32.47 1.76 -44.11
C ARG A 3 30.95 1.73 -44.21
N VAL A 4 30.38 1.51 -45.40
CA VAL A 4 28.92 1.44 -45.61
C VAL A 4 28.40 0.01 -45.35
N ALA A 5 29.19 -1.01 -45.67
CA ALA A 5 28.82 -2.41 -45.43
C ALA A 5 28.77 -2.78 -43.94
N ALA A 6 29.62 -2.17 -43.09
CA ALA A 6 29.61 -2.45 -41.65
C ALA A 6 28.38 -1.85 -40.94
N LEU A 7 27.85 -0.73 -41.43
CA LEU A 7 26.67 -0.08 -40.85
C LEU A 7 25.37 -0.81 -41.24
N GLN A 8 25.31 -1.39 -42.44
CA GLN A 8 24.15 -2.20 -42.87
C GLN A 8 24.08 -3.56 -42.18
N VAL A 9 25.22 -4.16 -41.81
CA VAL A 9 25.23 -5.42 -41.04
C VAL A 9 24.85 -5.17 -39.58
N LEU A 10 25.25 -4.04 -38.98
CA LEU A 10 24.85 -3.70 -37.61
C LEU A 10 23.34 -3.37 -37.50
N LEU A 11 22.75 -2.73 -38.52
CA LEU A 11 21.30 -2.46 -38.60
C LEU A 11 20.45 -3.72 -38.84
N MET A 12 20.96 -4.72 -39.56
CA MET A 12 20.23 -5.98 -39.76
C MET A 12 20.29 -6.92 -38.55
N VAL A 13 21.31 -6.81 -37.69
CA VAL A 13 21.40 -7.62 -36.46
C VAL A 13 20.56 -7.03 -35.32
N SER A 14 20.31 -5.72 -35.29
CA SER A 14 19.36 -5.09 -34.36
C SER A 14 17.88 -5.31 -34.70
N ALA A 15 17.56 -5.71 -35.94
CA ALA A 15 16.18 -6.02 -36.35
C ALA A 15 15.73 -7.46 -36.04
N THR A 16 16.65 -8.36 -35.67
CA THR A 16 16.36 -9.79 -35.45
C THR A 16 16.39 -10.22 -33.99
N LEU A 17 16.49 -9.29 -33.03
CA LEU A 17 16.65 -9.61 -31.61
C LEU A 17 15.62 -8.93 -30.69
N LEU A 18 14.37 -8.82 -31.14
CA LEU A 18 13.24 -8.27 -30.36
C LEU A 18 11.99 -9.18 -30.32
N CYS A 19 12.09 -10.44 -30.74
CA CYS A 19 10.96 -11.37 -30.72
C CYS A 19 11.25 -12.61 -29.85
N TYR A 20 11.07 -12.49 -28.54
CA TYR A 20 10.77 -13.56 -27.56
C TYR A 20 10.22 -12.81 -26.32
N LEU A 21 8.98 -12.93 -25.85
CA LEU A 21 8.07 -14.05 -25.51
C LEU A 21 6.61 -13.49 -25.38
N PRO A 22 5.58 -14.25 -24.95
CA PRO A 22 5.19 -15.64 -25.23
C PRO A 22 3.94 -15.69 -26.14
N ALA A 23 3.48 -16.90 -26.47
CA ALA A 23 2.41 -17.17 -27.43
C ALA A 23 1.07 -16.50 -27.09
N ALA A 24 0.52 -15.74 -28.04
CA ALA A 24 -0.91 -15.45 -28.15
C ALA A 24 -1.36 -15.82 -29.58
N SER A 25 -2.53 -16.44 -29.61
CA SER A 25 -3.14 -17.17 -30.70
C SER A 25 -3.67 -16.30 -31.84
N ALA A 26 -3.60 -16.86 -33.06
CA ALA A 26 -4.36 -16.55 -34.28
C ALA A 26 -4.29 -15.11 -34.81
N ASP A 27 -3.55 -14.97 -35.91
CA ASP A 27 -3.40 -13.79 -36.77
C ASP A 27 -4.79 -13.33 -37.29
N GLY A 28 -5.47 -12.46 -36.54
CA GLY A 28 -6.61 -11.69 -37.04
C GLY A 28 -6.15 -10.61 -38.01
N ALA A 29 -6.98 -10.25 -38.99
CA ALA A 29 -6.67 -9.13 -39.87
C ALA A 29 -6.50 -7.84 -39.03
N GLU A 30 -5.36 -7.16 -39.18
CA GLU A 30 -5.10 -5.89 -38.50
C GLU A 30 -5.10 -4.73 -39.51
N THR A 31 -5.93 -3.72 -39.25
CA THR A 31 -5.95 -2.46 -40.00
C THR A 31 -5.32 -1.36 -39.15
N VAL A 32 -4.23 -0.76 -39.64
CA VAL A 32 -3.50 0.30 -38.94
C VAL A 32 -3.81 1.68 -39.52
N ILE A 33 -4.32 2.58 -38.70
CA ILE A 33 -4.62 3.98 -39.06
C ILE A 33 -3.51 4.88 -38.51
N GLY A 34 -2.57 5.27 -39.39
CA GLY A 34 -1.45 6.17 -39.05
C GLY A 34 -1.56 7.59 -39.65
N ALA A 35 -2.72 7.93 -40.21
CA ALA A 35 -3.04 9.24 -40.78
C ALA A 35 -4.54 9.52 -40.63
N ASN A 36 -5.00 10.68 -41.11
CA ASN A 36 -6.42 11.01 -41.13
C ASN A 36 -7.16 10.12 -42.14
N VAL A 37 -8.15 9.38 -41.68
CA VAL A 37 -9.02 8.49 -42.46
C VAL A 37 -10.46 8.79 -42.08
N THR A 38 -11.36 8.81 -43.08
CA THR A 38 -12.79 8.98 -42.86
C THR A 38 -13.54 7.81 -43.46
N TRP A 39 -14.40 7.19 -42.66
CA TRP A 39 -15.42 6.24 -43.11
C TRP A 39 -16.74 7.00 -43.23
N ALA A 40 -17.23 7.13 -44.46
CA ALA A 40 -18.44 7.87 -44.79
C ALA A 40 -19.55 6.99 -45.39
N ASP A 41 -19.27 5.70 -45.53
CA ASP A 41 -20.21 4.65 -45.94
C ASP A 41 -20.15 3.55 -44.88
N ASP A 42 -21.20 2.75 -44.75
CA ASP A 42 -21.25 1.66 -43.77
C ASP A 42 -20.07 0.70 -43.94
N GLN A 43 -19.51 0.26 -42.82
CA GLN A 43 -18.35 -0.62 -42.76
C GLN A 43 -18.68 -1.91 -42.01
N THR A 44 -18.02 -2.99 -42.40
CA THR A 44 -17.89 -4.20 -41.59
C THR A 44 -16.46 -4.26 -41.07
N VAL A 45 -16.30 -4.34 -39.75
CA VAL A 45 -15.01 -4.44 -39.07
C VAL A 45 -14.79 -5.88 -38.66
N GLU A 46 -13.86 -6.55 -39.34
CA GLU A 46 -13.36 -7.88 -39.00
C GLU A 46 -11.91 -7.77 -38.53
N GLY A 47 -11.62 -8.21 -37.31
CA GLY A 47 -10.29 -8.15 -36.71
C GLY A 47 -10.01 -6.85 -35.96
N THR A 48 -8.76 -6.41 -35.91
CA THR A 48 -8.35 -5.27 -35.08
C THR A 48 -8.14 -4.01 -35.92
N VAL A 49 -8.77 -2.91 -35.52
CA VAL A 49 -8.48 -1.56 -36.03
C VAL A 49 -7.62 -0.83 -35.00
N ARG A 50 -6.34 -0.60 -35.34
CA ARG A 50 -5.38 0.09 -34.47
C ARG A 50 -5.10 1.50 -34.97
N ILE A 51 -5.51 2.51 -34.21
CA ILE A 51 -5.27 3.93 -34.47
C ILE A 51 -4.03 4.33 -33.67
N VAL A 52 -2.91 4.48 -34.37
CA VAL A 52 -1.60 4.77 -33.75
C VAL A 52 -1.40 6.27 -33.57
N SER A 53 -0.35 6.65 -32.84
CA SER A 53 -0.01 8.06 -32.61
C SER A 53 0.03 8.89 -33.91
N GLY A 54 -0.71 9.99 -33.94
CA GLY A 54 -0.87 10.87 -35.11
C GLY A 54 -1.88 10.40 -36.16
N GLY A 55 -2.45 9.20 -35.99
CA GLY A 55 -3.59 8.70 -36.75
C GLY A 55 -4.91 9.25 -36.22
N HIS A 56 -5.86 9.48 -37.13
CA HIS A 56 -7.21 9.91 -36.77
C HIS A 56 -8.23 9.20 -37.63
N LEU A 57 -9.10 8.41 -37.02
CA LEU A 57 -10.24 7.79 -37.70
C LEU A 57 -11.50 8.59 -37.39
N THR A 58 -12.21 9.03 -38.43
CA THR A 58 -13.54 9.61 -38.30
C THR A 58 -14.56 8.67 -38.93
N VAL A 59 -15.54 8.19 -38.16
CA VAL A 59 -16.76 7.56 -38.70
C VAL A 59 -17.83 8.63 -38.74
N ASN A 60 -18.37 8.92 -39.93
CA ASN A 60 -19.20 10.09 -40.14
C ASN A 60 -20.46 9.76 -40.93
N SER A 61 -21.63 9.91 -40.31
CA SER A 61 -22.93 9.65 -40.95
C SER A 61 -23.03 8.24 -41.56
N ALA A 62 -22.44 7.26 -40.87
CA ALA A 62 -22.32 5.87 -41.31
C ALA A 62 -22.22 4.94 -40.10
N ASP A 63 -22.54 3.66 -40.30
CA ASP A 63 -22.44 2.64 -39.27
C ASP A 63 -21.26 1.70 -39.51
N ALA A 64 -20.54 1.37 -38.44
CA ALA A 64 -19.53 0.32 -38.42
C ALA A 64 -20.07 -0.89 -37.64
N THR A 65 -20.44 -1.94 -38.34
CA THR A 65 -20.80 -3.23 -37.74
C THR A 65 -19.53 -4.01 -37.42
N VAL A 66 -19.32 -4.36 -36.16
CA VAL A 66 -18.10 -4.99 -35.64
C VAL A 66 -18.38 -6.46 -35.35
N SER A 67 -17.66 -7.34 -36.02
CA SER A 67 -17.82 -8.79 -35.89
C SER A 67 -17.25 -9.32 -34.58
N ASP A 68 -17.79 -10.44 -34.11
CA ASP A 68 -17.35 -11.11 -32.89
C ASP A 68 -15.83 -11.31 -32.82
N GLY A 69 -15.25 -10.98 -31.66
CA GLY A 69 -13.81 -11.11 -31.41
C GLY A 69 -12.94 -10.02 -32.06
N SER A 70 -13.55 -9.03 -32.70
CA SER A 70 -12.86 -7.85 -33.26
C SER A 70 -12.63 -6.78 -32.19
N SER A 71 -11.75 -5.83 -32.48
CA SER A 71 -11.41 -4.76 -31.53
C SER A 71 -11.02 -3.44 -32.20
N ILE A 72 -11.22 -2.35 -31.47
CA ILE A 72 -10.71 -1.03 -31.81
C ILE A 72 -9.74 -0.58 -30.73
N ILE A 73 -8.50 -0.29 -31.11
CA ILE A 73 -7.43 0.15 -30.20
C ILE A 73 -7.01 1.55 -30.62
N ILE A 74 -7.14 2.52 -29.73
CA ILE A 74 -6.69 3.89 -29.90
C ILE A 74 -5.48 4.09 -29.00
N GLU A 75 -4.28 4.07 -29.57
CA GLU A 75 -3.04 4.25 -28.82
C GLU A 75 -2.88 5.71 -28.36
N GLU A 76 -1.95 5.95 -27.43
CA GLU A 76 -1.57 7.30 -27.01
C GLU A 76 -1.23 8.21 -28.20
N GLY A 77 -1.91 9.36 -28.29
CA GLY A 77 -1.79 10.30 -29.41
C GLY A 77 -2.55 9.92 -30.69
N GLY A 78 -3.23 8.78 -30.71
CA GLY A 78 -4.23 8.42 -31.71
C GLY A 78 -5.61 8.94 -31.34
N ALA A 79 -6.52 9.05 -32.32
CA ALA A 79 -7.85 9.58 -32.09
C ALA A 79 -8.96 8.90 -32.92
N LEU A 80 -10.10 8.62 -32.27
CA LEU A 80 -11.34 8.19 -32.92
C LEU A 80 -12.42 9.26 -32.73
N THR A 81 -13.11 9.59 -33.81
CA THR A 81 -14.32 10.43 -33.78
C THR A 81 -15.49 9.69 -34.39
N LEU A 82 -16.57 9.54 -33.61
CA LEU A 82 -17.89 9.13 -34.08
C LEU A 82 -18.74 10.40 -34.22
N ASN A 83 -19.24 10.66 -35.43
CA ASN A 83 -20.03 11.85 -35.72
C ASN A 83 -21.29 11.45 -36.48
N HIS A 84 -22.43 11.47 -35.82
CA HIS A 84 -23.69 10.95 -36.35
C HIS A 84 -23.53 9.50 -36.85
N ALA A 85 -22.87 8.66 -36.05
CA ALA A 85 -22.39 7.35 -36.49
C ALA A 85 -22.74 6.22 -35.50
N GLY A 86 -22.89 5.01 -36.01
CA GLY A 86 -23.02 3.78 -35.22
C GLY A 86 -21.72 3.01 -35.13
N LEU A 87 -21.42 2.49 -33.94
CA LEU A 87 -20.42 1.44 -33.72
C LEU A 87 -21.13 0.27 -33.05
N LEU A 88 -21.51 -0.72 -33.84
CA LEU A 88 -22.54 -1.69 -33.49
C LEU A 88 -21.96 -3.11 -33.51
N ALA A 89 -22.15 -3.87 -32.44
CA ALA A 89 -21.83 -5.30 -32.46
C ALA A 89 -22.71 -6.04 -33.48
N ASP A 90 -22.14 -6.99 -34.22
CA ASP A 90 -22.90 -7.91 -35.06
C ASP A 90 -23.80 -8.81 -34.21
N ASN A 91 -23.25 -9.34 -33.11
CA ASN A 91 -23.98 -10.12 -32.11
C ASN A 91 -23.86 -9.45 -30.72
N PRO A 92 -24.71 -8.45 -30.42
CA PRO A 92 -24.73 -7.84 -29.09
C PRO A 92 -25.31 -8.82 -28.04
N PRO A 93 -25.05 -8.61 -26.75
CA PRO A 93 -25.76 -9.30 -25.68
C PRO A 93 -27.28 -9.21 -25.83
N THR A 94 -27.99 -10.31 -25.58
CA THR A 94 -29.45 -10.39 -25.76
C THR A 94 -30.20 -10.85 -24.51
N ALA A 95 -29.50 -11.24 -23.45
CA ALA A 95 -30.11 -11.71 -22.22
C ALA A 95 -30.15 -10.60 -21.16
N ILE A 96 -30.95 -10.83 -20.13
CA ILE A 96 -30.96 -10.01 -18.92
C ILE A 96 -30.74 -10.90 -17.68
N ALA A 97 -30.21 -10.32 -16.62
CA ALA A 97 -29.94 -11.00 -15.35
C ALA A 97 -30.49 -10.21 -14.16
N SER A 98 -31.00 -10.91 -13.16
CA SER A 98 -31.43 -10.29 -11.91
C SER A 98 -30.24 -9.82 -11.06
N MET A 99 -30.50 -8.83 -10.21
CA MET A 99 -29.50 -8.19 -9.33
C MET A 99 -29.32 -8.93 -7.99
N GLY A 100 -29.99 -10.08 -7.80
CA GLY A 100 -29.82 -10.94 -6.61
C GLY A 100 -30.58 -10.50 -5.35
N TYR A 101 -31.40 -9.44 -5.42
CA TYR A 101 -32.21 -8.96 -4.28
C TYR A 101 -33.44 -9.83 -4.03
N TRP A 102 -33.73 -10.08 -2.75
CA TRP A 102 -34.86 -10.91 -2.30
C TRP A 102 -36.06 -10.11 -1.82
N ASP A 103 -35.85 -8.85 -1.41
CA ASP A 103 -36.93 -7.99 -0.93
C ASP A 103 -37.84 -7.53 -2.08
N GLU A 104 -39.13 -7.33 -1.80
CA GLU A 104 -40.12 -7.02 -2.82
C GLU A 104 -39.87 -5.69 -3.53
N SER A 105 -39.30 -4.70 -2.84
CA SER A 105 -39.02 -3.38 -3.41
C SER A 105 -37.91 -3.41 -4.47
N ASN A 106 -36.86 -4.20 -4.24
CA ASN A 106 -35.67 -4.23 -5.08
C ASN A 106 -35.60 -5.46 -5.99
N ARG A 107 -36.45 -6.47 -5.75
CA ARG A 107 -36.50 -7.70 -6.54
C ARG A 107 -36.64 -7.39 -8.03
N SER A 108 -35.74 -7.98 -8.80
CA SER A 108 -35.75 -7.86 -10.25
C SER A 108 -36.97 -8.56 -10.85
N LYS A 109 -37.54 -7.96 -11.89
CA LYS A 109 -38.73 -8.48 -12.56
C LYS A 109 -38.73 -8.08 -14.03
N PHE A 110 -39.41 -8.88 -14.85
CA PHE A 110 -39.70 -8.56 -16.24
C PHE A 110 -41.20 -8.73 -16.53
N MET A 111 -41.69 -8.04 -17.56
CA MET A 111 -43.07 -8.10 -17.98
C MET A 111 -43.23 -9.09 -19.14
N VAL A 112 -44.17 -10.01 -18.99
CA VAL A 112 -44.71 -10.83 -20.07
C VAL A 112 -45.85 -10.06 -20.74
N PRO A 113 -45.75 -9.71 -22.03
CA PRO A 113 -46.83 -9.05 -22.74
C PRO A 113 -47.94 -10.06 -23.06
N GLY A 114 -49.07 -9.91 -22.40
CA GLY A 114 -50.25 -10.76 -22.58
C GLY A 114 -51.49 -10.00 -23.04
N GLU A 115 -51.45 -8.66 -23.06
CA GLU A 115 -52.51 -7.85 -23.66
C GLU A 115 -52.73 -8.22 -25.14
N GLY A 116 -54.00 -8.41 -25.51
CA GLY A 116 -54.41 -8.73 -26.88
C GLY A 116 -54.27 -10.20 -27.28
N ILE A 117 -53.75 -11.08 -26.40
CA ILE A 117 -53.76 -12.52 -26.64
C ILE A 117 -55.17 -13.09 -26.39
N GLU A 118 -55.74 -13.73 -27.41
CA GLU A 118 -57.03 -14.43 -27.29
C GLU A 118 -56.84 -15.87 -26.79
N GLY A 119 -57.49 -16.21 -25.69
CA GLY A 119 -57.44 -17.55 -25.10
C GLY A 119 -56.32 -17.73 -24.07
N ALA A 120 -56.19 -18.96 -23.56
CA ALA A 120 -55.09 -19.31 -22.67
C ALA A 120 -53.76 -19.36 -23.44
N PHE A 121 -52.66 -19.09 -22.76
CA PHE A 121 -51.33 -19.10 -23.35
C PHE A 121 -50.28 -19.59 -22.36
N ASP A 122 -49.23 -20.20 -22.90
CA ASP A 122 -48.07 -20.67 -22.15
C ASP A 122 -46.87 -19.77 -22.45
N VAL A 123 -46.02 -19.54 -21.45
CA VAL A 123 -44.79 -18.77 -21.59
C VAL A 123 -43.63 -19.60 -21.11
N THR A 124 -42.80 -20.04 -22.04
CA THR A 124 -41.54 -20.74 -21.73
C THR A 124 -40.41 -19.73 -21.61
N MET A 125 -39.93 -19.52 -20.38
CA MET A 125 -38.74 -18.75 -20.06
C MET A 125 -37.50 -19.63 -20.20
N MET A 126 -36.47 -19.12 -20.89
CA MET A 126 -35.21 -19.82 -21.17
C MET A 126 -34.05 -19.15 -20.44
N ALA A 127 -33.23 -19.95 -19.76
CA ALA A 127 -31.98 -19.49 -19.17
C ALA A 127 -30.93 -19.23 -20.27
N MET A 128 -29.86 -18.50 -19.93
CA MET A 128 -28.67 -18.46 -20.80
C MET A 128 -28.05 -19.85 -20.95
N ASN A 129 -27.23 -20.03 -21.99
CA ASN A 129 -26.46 -21.25 -22.16
C ASN A 129 -25.59 -21.48 -20.91
N ASP A 130 -25.54 -22.74 -20.46
CA ASP A 130 -24.83 -23.20 -19.26
C ASP A 130 -25.38 -22.71 -17.90
N ASP A 131 -26.42 -21.87 -17.90
CA ASP A 131 -27.16 -21.50 -16.69
C ASP A 131 -28.30 -22.48 -16.37
N SER A 132 -28.72 -22.49 -15.11
CA SER A 132 -29.82 -23.31 -14.62
C SER A 132 -30.60 -22.61 -13.52
N TYR A 133 -31.92 -22.73 -13.56
CA TYR A 133 -32.84 -22.24 -12.54
C TYR A 133 -32.92 -23.10 -11.28
N PHE A 134 -31.88 -23.90 -11.00
CA PHE A 134 -31.96 -24.88 -9.92
C PHE A 134 -31.93 -24.18 -8.56
N GLY A 135 -33.06 -24.25 -7.84
CA GLY A 135 -33.21 -23.63 -6.52
C GLY A 135 -33.69 -22.17 -6.57
N ASP A 136 -33.96 -21.64 -7.75
CA ASP A 136 -34.47 -20.29 -7.94
C ASP A 136 -36.00 -20.23 -7.78
N GLY A 137 -36.50 -19.01 -7.59
CA GLY A 137 -37.93 -18.73 -7.44
C GLY A 137 -38.43 -17.66 -8.41
N ALA A 138 -39.64 -17.85 -8.91
CA ALA A 138 -40.43 -16.84 -9.61
C ALA A 138 -41.61 -16.37 -8.75
N HIS A 139 -41.95 -15.10 -8.84
CA HIS A 139 -43.01 -14.45 -8.07
C HIS A 139 -44.05 -13.85 -9.02
N ILE A 140 -45.30 -14.28 -8.91
CA ILE A 140 -46.44 -13.76 -9.69
C ILE A 140 -47.54 -13.38 -8.71
N GLY A 141 -47.74 -12.07 -8.51
CA GLY A 141 -48.56 -11.60 -7.38
C GLY A 141 -48.00 -12.11 -6.05
N ASP A 142 -48.86 -12.73 -5.23
CA ASP A 142 -48.47 -13.34 -3.95
C ASP A 142 -47.95 -14.79 -4.08
N GLU A 143 -47.97 -15.37 -5.29
CA GLU A 143 -47.56 -16.74 -5.52
C GLU A 143 -46.05 -16.85 -5.76
N VAL A 144 -45.44 -17.85 -5.11
CA VAL A 144 -44.03 -18.21 -5.30
C VAL A 144 -43.93 -19.57 -5.97
N ILE A 145 -43.30 -19.60 -7.14
CA ILE A 145 -43.11 -20.78 -7.99
C ILE A 145 -41.64 -21.18 -7.94
N ASN A 146 -41.35 -22.43 -7.57
CA ASN A 146 -40.00 -22.96 -7.63
C ASN A 146 -39.61 -23.24 -9.08
N LEU A 147 -38.45 -22.73 -9.48
CA LEU A 147 -37.89 -22.96 -10.80
C LEU A 147 -36.88 -24.12 -10.76
N ASN A 148 -36.59 -24.69 -11.93
CA ASN A 148 -35.59 -25.75 -12.10
C ASN A 148 -35.22 -25.91 -13.58
N GLY A 149 -34.03 -26.47 -13.85
CA GLY A 149 -33.54 -26.76 -15.20
C GLY A 149 -33.18 -25.50 -15.99
N SER A 150 -32.96 -25.63 -17.29
CA SER A 150 -32.60 -24.51 -18.18
C SER A 150 -33.80 -23.75 -18.76
N SER A 151 -35.02 -24.14 -18.38
CA SER A 151 -36.25 -23.51 -18.85
C SER A 151 -37.41 -23.75 -17.89
N HIS A 152 -38.36 -22.82 -17.83
CA HIS A 152 -39.61 -22.99 -17.07
C HIS A 152 -40.81 -22.51 -17.89
N THR A 153 -41.94 -23.20 -17.80
CA THR A 153 -43.18 -22.80 -18.49
C THR A 153 -44.22 -22.35 -17.48
N PHE A 154 -44.68 -21.11 -17.64
CA PHE A 154 -45.83 -20.54 -16.93
C PHE A 154 -47.08 -20.67 -17.80
N SER A 155 -48.22 -21.01 -17.21
CA SER A 155 -49.50 -21.10 -17.92
C SER A 155 -50.44 -20.01 -17.43
N PHE A 156 -51.03 -19.26 -18.38
CA PHE A 156 -51.92 -18.14 -18.12
C PHE A 156 -53.30 -18.39 -18.71
N GLU A 157 -54.32 -18.10 -17.93
CA GLU A 157 -55.73 -18.20 -18.35
C GLU A 157 -56.09 -17.10 -19.34
N ALA A 158 -57.18 -17.33 -20.08
CA ALA A 158 -57.70 -16.35 -21.03
C ALA A 158 -57.99 -15.01 -20.37
N GLY A 159 -57.41 -13.93 -20.91
CA GLY A 159 -57.59 -12.58 -20.41
C GLY A 159 -56.67 -12.20 -19.23
N ALA A 160 -55.55 -12.90 -19.03
CA ALA A 160 -54.57 -12.54 -18.00
C ALA A 160 -53.97 -11.12 -18.18
N GLY A 161 -53.90 -10.61 -19.41
CA GLY A 161 -53.25 -9.33 -19.71
C GLY A 161 -51.74 -9.40 -19.49
N ASP A 162 -51.10 -8.26 -19.28
CA ASP A 162 -49.66 -8.19 -18.99
C ASP A 162 -49.35 -8.67 -17.57
N VAL A 163 -48.31 -9.49 -17.43
CA VAL A 163 -47.95 -10.13 -16.16
C VAL A 163 -46.50 -9.85 -15.81
N TRP A 164 -46.27 -9.32 -14.61
CA TRP A 164 -44.93 -9.17 -14.06
C TRP A 164 -44.47 -10.45 -13.36
N ILE A 165 -43.29 -10.93 -13.73
CA ILE A 165 -42.64 -12.08 -13.09
C ILE A 165 -41.40 -11.58 -12.36
N GLY A 166 -41.43 -11.65 -11.02
CA GLY A 166 -40.27 -11.34 -10.18
C GLY A 166 -39.36 -12.56 -10.01
N LEU A 167 -38.05 -12.35 -9.89
CA LEU A 167 -37.05 -13.43 -9.83
C LEU A 167 -36.20 -13.34 -8.56
N THR A 168 -35.97 -14.47 -7.91
CA THR A 168 -35.05 -14.59 -6.77
C THR A 168 -34.15 -15.80 -6.96
N GLY A 169 -32.84 -15.57 -7.05
CA GLY A 169 -31.86 -16.64 -7.20
C GLY A 169 -31.42 -17.22 -5.86
N PHE A 170 -31.13 -18.52 -5.83
CA PHE A 170 -30.66 -19.20 -4.63
C PHE A 170 -29.40 -18.52 -4.06
N SER A 171 -29.37 -18.24 -2.75
CA SER A 171 -28.24 -17.56 -2.08
C SER A 171 -27.87 -16.19 -2.70
N SER A 172 -28.87 -15.45 -3.20
CA SER A 172 -28.71 -14.13 -3.83
C SER A 172 -27.90 -14.15 -5.13
N THR A 173 -27.91 -15.29 -5.83
CA THR A 173 -27.37 -15.37 -7.19
C THR A 173 -28.28 -14.67 -8.20
N SER A 174 -27.70 -14.30 -9.34
CA SER A 174 -28.45 -13.76 -10.48
C SER A 174 -29.21 -14.86 -11.21
N VAL A 175 -30.44 -14.57 -11.60
CA VAL A 175 -31.29 -15.41 -12.46
C VAL A 175 -31.30 -14.81 -13.86
N THR A 176 -30.92 -15.59 -14.87
CA THR A 176 -30.82 -15.11 -16.26
C THR A 176 -32.08 -15.42 -17.07
N VAL A 177 -32.44 -14.50 -17.97
CA VAL A 177 -33.51 -14.67 -18.94
C VAL A 177 -32.90 -14.38 -20.31
N ALA A 178 -32.61 -15.44 -21.05
CA ALA A 178 -32.13 -15.31 -22.43
C ALA A 178 -33.26 -14.92 -23.37
N SER A 179 -34.43 -15.53 -23.18
CA SER A 179 -35.64 -15.22 -23.93
C SER A 179 -36.88 -15.77 -23.23
N ILE A 180 -38.04 -15.28 -23.65
CA ILE A 180 -39.32 -15.94 -23.40
C ILE A 180 -39.94 -16.35 -24.74
N THR A 181 -40.63 -17.49 -24.76
CA THR A 181 -41.45 -17.91 -25.90
C THR A 181 -42.89 -18.04 -25.45
N ILE A 182 -43.76 -17.20 -26.00
CA ILE A 182 -45.20 -17.19 -25.76
C ILE A 182 -45.84 -18.11 -26.80
N GLY A 183 -46.47 -19.20 -26.36
CA GLY A 183 -47.23 -20.13 -27.18
C GLY A 183 -48.73 -19.97 -26.93
N ILE A 184 -49.53 -19.87 -28.00
CA ILE A 184 -50.99 -19.83 -27.93
C ILE A 184 -51.60 -21.18 -28.35
N GLU A 185 -52.75 -21.55 -27.76
CA GLU A 185 -53.40 -22.86 -28.03
C GLU A 185 -53.66 -23.14 -29.52
N ASN A 186 -53.82 -22.09 -30.34
CA ASN A 186 -54.04 -22.20 -31.79
C ASN A 186 -52.76 -22.47 -32.62
N GLY A 187 -51.62 -22.70 -31.97
CA GLY A 187 -50.37 -23.14 -32.61
C GLY A 187 -49.43 -22.03 -33.08
N GLY A 188 -49.71 -20.77 -32.71
CA GLY A 188 -48.77 -19.66 -32.90
C GLY A 188 -47.77 -19.59 -31.74
N SER A 189 -46.56 -19.11 -32.02
CA SER A 189 -45.61 -18.75 -30.96
C SER A 189 -44.80 -17.51 -31.34
N THR A 190 -44.43 -16.72 -30.34
CA THR A 190 -43.55 -15.56 -30.50
C THR A 190 -42.44 -15.64 -29.46
N THR A 191 -41.20 -15.41 -29.88
CA THR A 191 -40.04 -15.35 -28.98
C THR A 191 -39.60 -13.90 -28.83
N ILE A 192 -39.34 -13.49 -27.59
CA ILE A 192 -38.85 -12.15 -27.22
C ILE A 192 -37.53 -12.36 -26.49
N LEU A 193 -36.48 -11.65 -26.89
CA LEU A 193 -35.17 -11.70 -26.24
C LEU A 193 -35.23 -11.04 -24.87
N GLY A 194 -34.35 -11.44 -23.96
CA GLY A 194 -34.29 -10.87 -22.61
C GLY A 194 -34.16 -9.34 -22.62
N THR A 195 -33.27 -8.81 -23.45
CA THR A 195 -33.03 -7.35 -23.59
C THR A 195 -34.20 -6.59 -24.20
N ASP A 196 -35.13 -7.27 -24.87
CA ASP A 196 -36.31 -6.66 -25.48
C ASP A 196 -37.51 -6.64 -24.51
N LEU A 197 -37.37 -7.24 -23.32
CA LEU A 197 -38.40 -7.25 -22.30
C LEU A 197 -38.38 -5.94 -21.49
N GLU A 198 -39.56 -5.40 -21.23
CA GLU A 198 -39.70 -4.39 -20.19
C GLU A 198 -39.30 -5.01 -18.85
N SER A 199 -38.37 -4.37 -18.15
CA SER A 199 -37.78 -4.92 -16.94
C SER A 199 -37.50 -3.84 -15.90
N VAL A 200 -37.39 -4.29 -14.64
CA VAL A 200 -37.04 -3.47 -13.49
C VAL A 200 -35.92 -4.16 -12.73
N ASN A 201 -34.88 -3.40 -12.39
CA ASN A 201 -33.71 -3.88 -11.65
C ASN A 201 -33.07 -5.11 -12.27
N MET A 202 -32.99 -5.16 -13.61
CA MET A 202 -32.29 -6.19 -14.36
C MET A 202 -31.11 -5.53 -15.08
N LYS A 203 -29.99 -6.25 -15.15
CA LYS A 203 -28.83 -5.86 -15.98
C LYS A 203 -28.80 -6.68 -17.25
N THR A 204 -28.12 -6.20 -18.28
CA THR A 204 -27.86 -7.00 -19.48
C THR A 204 -26.91 -8.14 -19.15
N ALA A 205 -27.06 -9.26 -19.84
CA ALA A 205 -26.22 -10.43 -19.67
C ALA A 205 -25.86 -11.04 -21.03
N GLY A 206 -24.65 -11.60 -21.11
CA GLY A 206 -24.06 -12.10 -22.34
C GLY A 206 -22.66 -11.56 -22.55
N ASP A 207 -21.96 -12.14 -23.52
CA ASP A 207 -20.62 -11.69 -23.89
C ASP A 207 -20.70 -10.45 -24.78
N PRO A 208 -19.87 -9.42 -24.56
CA PRO A 208 -19.74 -8.30 -25.48
C PRO A 208 -19.30 -8.78 -26.87
N GLY A 209 -19.88 -8.21 -27.94
CA GLY A 209 -19.54 -8.59 -29.31
C GLY A 209 -18.15 -8.11 -29.74
N PHE A 210 -17.65 -7.02 -29.17
CA PHE A 210 -16.32 -6.46 -29.48
C PHE A 210 -15.76 -5.64 -28.32
N SER A 211 -14.49 -5.25 -28.43
CA SER A 211 -13.81 -4.40 -27.43
C SER A 211 -13.28 -3.09 -28.02
N ILE A 212 -13.29 -2.04 -27.19
CA ILE A 212 -12.70 -0.73 -27.47
C ILE A 212 -11.69 -0.42 -26.36
N GLN A 213 -10.44 -0.15 -26.75
CA GLN A 213 -9.40 0.35 -25.85
C GLN A 213 -9.01 1.77 -26.25
N VAL A 214 -9.07 2.70 -25.30
CA VAL A 214 -8.81 4.13 -25.52
C VAL A 214 -7.66 4.62 -24.65
N ASP A 215 -6.42 4.53 -25.14
CA ASP A 215 -5.25 5.16 -24.51
C ASP A 215 -4.99 6.57 -25.07
N GLY A 216 -5.49 6.85 -26.29
CA GLY A 216 -5.55 8.19 -26.88
C GLY A 216 -6.86 8.92 -26.55
N THR A 217 -7.55 9.41 -27.58
CA THR A 217 -8.81 10.15 -27.42
C THR A 217 -9.97 9.56 -28.21
N LEU A 218 -11.13 9.41 -27.58
CA LEU A 218 -12.40 9.11 -28.24
C LEU A 218 -13.36 10.30 -28.12
N SER A 219 -13.99 10.69 -29.22
CA SER A 219 -15.06 11.69 -29.23
C SER A 219 -16.30 11.13 -29.93
N SER A 220 -17.45 11.19 -29.27
CA SER A 220 -18.74 10.72 -29.79
C SER A 220 -19.73 11.88 -29.79
N VAL A 221 -20.34 12.16 -30.94
CA VAL A 221 -21.35 13.23 -31.08
C VAL A 221 -22.54 12.68 -31.84
N ASP A 222 -23.74 12.76 -31.25
CA ASP A 222 -24.99 12.26 -31.83
C ASP A 222 -24.84 10.83 -32.38
N SER A 223 -24.14 9.97 -31.64
CA SER A 223 -23.67 8.67 -32.12
C SER A 223 -24.09 7.55 -31.19
N THR A 224 -24.06 6.31 -31.67
CA THR A 224 -24.43 5.12 -30.89
C THR A 224 -23.28 4.14 -30.82
N VAL A 225 -22.97 3.65 -29.61
CA VAL A 225 -22.11 2.49 -29.42
C VAL A 225 -22.94 1.40 -28.77
N SER A 226 -23.05 0.23 -29.40
CA SER A 226 -23.95 -0.83 -28.93
C SER A 226 -23.29 -2.21 -28.86
N GLY A 227 -23.46 -2.90 -27.73
CA GLY A 227 -23.08 -4.30 -27.53
C GLY A 227 -21.59 -4.57 -27.38
N GLY A 228 -20.77 -3.54 -27.15
CA GLY A 228 -19.33 -3.66 -26.96
C GLY A 228 -18.91 -3.46 -25.50
N GLN A 229 -17.63 -3.75 -25.21
CA GLN A 229 -16.96 -3.39 -23.96
C GLN A 229 -15.98 -2.25 -24.22
N MET A 230 -15.90 -1.28 -23.29
CA MET A 230 -15.02 -0.13 -23.42
C MET A 230 -14.11 0.05 -22.21
N THR A 231 -12.82 0.22 -22.48
CA THR A 231 -11.80 0.56 -21.48
C THR A 231 -11.07 1.83 -21.90
N ILE A 232 -10.91 2.78 -20.98
CA ILE A 232 -10.33 4.09 -21.22
C ILE A 232 -9.12 4.26 -20.30
N GLY A 233 -7.93 4.37 -20.89
CA GLY A 233 -6.69 4.81 -20.23
C GLY A 233 -6.39 6.29 -20.47
N GLY A 234 -6.82 6.85 -21.60
CA GLY A 234 -6.68 8.24 -22.00
C GLY A 234 -7.93 9.05 -21.71
N SER A 235 -8.57 9.59 -22.76
CA SER A 235 -9.78 10.39 -22.59
C SER A 235 -10.91 10.05 -23.56
N MET A 236 -12.13 10.24 -23.07
CA MET A 236 -13.36 10.13 -23.83
C MET A 236 -14.25 11.35 -23.60
N SER A 237 -14.87 11.81 -24.67
CA SER A 237 -15.98 12.77 -24.62
C SER A 237 -17.17 12.24 -25.40
N ALA A 238 -18.37 12.41 -24.84
CA ALA A 238 -19.62 12.08 -25.51
C ALA A 238 -20.61 13.24 -25.37
N ASP A 239 -21.25 13.61 -26.47
CA ASP A 239 -22.30 14.63 -26.52
C ASP A 239 -23.49 14.07 -27.30
N ASP A 240 -24.68 14.16 -26.72
CA ASP A 240 -25.93 13.62 -27.28
C ASP A 240 -25.80 12.16 -27.80
N SER A 241 -25.00 11.31 -27.16
CA SER A 241 -24.69 9.95 -27.65
C SER A 241 -25.38 8.84 -26.85
N SER A 242 -25.56 7.66 -27.44
CA SER A 242 -26.17 6.50 -26.79
C SER A 242 -25.18 5.35 -26.63
N PHE A 243 -25.13 4.81 -25.41
CA PHE A 243 -24.35 3.62 -25.02
C PHE A 243 -25.33 2.51 -24.65
N ASP A 244 -25.58 1.60 -25.58
CA ASP A 244 -26.60 0.56 -25.43
C ASP A 244 -25.94 -0.80 -25.24
N ARG A 245 -26.31 -1.54 -24.19
CA ARG A 245 -25.71 -2.83 -23.82
C ARG A 245 -24.19 -2.73 -23.76
N LEU A 246 -23.73 -1.60 -23.21
CA LEU A 246 -22.34 -1.23 -23.04
C LEU A 246 -22.21 -0.68 -21.63
N GLY A 247 -21.39 -1.36 -20.83
CA GLY A 247 -21.24 -1.02 -19.43
C GLY A 247 -20.81 -2.24 -18.62
N PRO A 248 -19.97 -2.08 -17.60
CA PRO A 248 -19.41 -0.80 -17.18
C PRO A 248 -18.31 -0.34 -18.14
N VAL A 249 -18.27 0.96 -18.45
CA VAL A 249 -17.10 1.59 -19.07
C VAL A 249 -15.99 1.64 -18.03
N LEU A 250 -14.85 1.01 -18.31
CA LEU A 250 -13.76 0.87 -17.36
C LEU A 250 -12.76 2.01 -17.52
N LEU A 251 -12.53 2.81 -16.49
CA LEU A 251 -11.56 3.91 -16.49
C LEU A 251 -10.31 3.54 -15.69
N GLY A 252 -9.14 3.77 -16.29
CA GLY A 252 -7.86 3.79 -15.58
C GLY A 252 -7.79 4.89 -14.51
N SER A 253 -6.77 4.84 -13.66
CA SER A 253 -6.62 5.79 -12.55
C SER A 253 -6.38 7.24 -12.98
N ASP A 254 -5.89 7.48 -14.20
CA ASP A 254 -5.66 8.83 -14.72
C ASP A 254 -6.60 9.17 -15.90
N ALA A 255 -7.54 8.26 -16.20
CA ALA A 255 -8.42 8.38 -17.34
C ALA A 255 -9.53 9.43 -17.10
N THR A 256 -10.02 10.01 -18.18
CA THR A 256 -11.10 11.01 -18.14
C THR A 256 -12.26 10.58 -19.01
N ILE A 257 -13.47 10.66 -18.46
CA ILE A 257 -14.72 10.56 -19.22
C ILE A 257 -15.54 11.83 -19.01
N ASP A 258 -16.06 12.35 -20.11
CA ASP A 258 -16.80 13.61 -20.15
C ASP A 258 -18.10 13.44 -20.93
N LEU A 259 -19.21 13.31 -20.19
CA LEU A 259 -20.54 13.02 -20.73
C LEU A 259 -21.40 14.29 -20.70
N ARG A 260 -21.96 14.67 -21.86
CA ARG A 260 -22.72 15.91 -22.07
C ARG A 260 -23.99 15.68 -22.87
N GLY A 261 -24.82 16.72 -22.90
CA GLY A 261 -26.08 16.70 -23.63
C GLY A 261 -27.02 15.62 -23.13
N VAL A 262 -27.88 15.12 -24.00
CA VAL A 262 -28.80 14.00 -23.71
C VAL A 262 -28.13 12.63 -23.85
N THR A 263 -26.84 12.54 -23.51
CA THR A 263 -26.10 11.27 -23.55
C THR A 263 -26.73 10.26 -22.60
N ALA A 264 -26.91 9.02 -23.04
CA ALA A 264 -27.63 8.01 -22.28
C ALA A 264 -26.95 6.64 -22.30
N PHE A 265 -26.96 5.96 -21.15
CA PHE A 265 -26.66 4.54 -21.03
C PHE A 265 -27.95 3.73 -20.94
N SER A 266 -27.96 2.55 -21.56
CA SER A 266 -29.03 1.55 -21.41
C SER A 266 -28.44 0.16 -21.33
N GLY A 267 -28.90 -0.65 -20.37
CA GLY A 267 -28.52 -2.06 -20.28
C GLY A 267 -27.05 -2.30 -19.93
N SER A 268 -26.51 -1.67 -18.89
CA SER A 268 -25.19 -2.06 -18.38
C SER A 268 -25.14 -3.56 -18.06
N LEU A 269 -23.97 -4.20 -18.25
CA LEU A 269 -23.74 -5.61 -17.92
C LEU A 269 -23.34 -5.80 -16.44
N ASP A 270 -23.20 -4.70 -15.69
CA ASP A 270 -22.94 -4.71 -14.26
C ASP A 270 -23.87 -3.75 -13.52
N ASP A 271 -23.71 -3.64 -12.20
CA ASP A 271 -24.52 -2.76 -11.35
C ASP A 271 -24.16 -1.27 -11.42
N HIS A 272 -23.37 -0.86 -12.42
CA HIS A 272 -23.04 0.53 -12.71
C HIS A 272 -22.74 0.72 -14.20
N ASP A 273 -22.96 1.93 -14.72
CA ASP A 273 -22.66 2.26 -16.12
C ASP A 273 -21.16 2.54 -16.36
N VAL A 274 -20.45 3.05 -15.35
CA VAL A 274 -19.02 3.41 -15.42
C VAL A 274 -18.28 2.97 -14.14
N ARG A 275 -17.10 2.36 -14.28
CA ARG A 275 -16.22 2.01 -13.15
C ARG A 275 -14.87 2.69 -13.32
N GLY A 276 -14.46 3.49 -12.35
CA GLY A 276 -13.18 4.19 -12.40
C GLY A 276 -12.17 3.78 -11.33
N GLY A 277 -10.90 3.99 -11.65
CA GLY A 277 -9.81 3.99 -10.64
C GLY A 277 -9.84 5.25 -9.75
N PRO A 278 -9.02 5.29 -8.69
CA PRO A 278 -9.04 6.34 -7.66
C PRO A 278 -8.89 7.77 -8.19
N GLY A 279 -8.01 8.00 -9.16
CA GLY A 279 -7.72 9.33 -9.70
C GLY A 279 -8.55 9.70 -10.93
N SER A 280 -9.43 8.81 -11.39
CA SER A 280 -10.16 9.01 -12.65
C SER A 280 -11.03 10.26 -12.58
N THR A 281 -11.18 10.96 -13.69
CA THR A 281 -12.09 12.12 -13.79
C THR A 281 -13.37 11.72 -14.50
N ILE A 282 -14.50 11.80 -13.79
CA ILE A 282 -15.84 11.51 -14.32
C ILE A 282 -16.63 12.81 -14.29
N TYR A 283 -16.95 13.34 -15.48
CA TYR A 283 -17.92 14.42 -15.62
C TYR A 283 -19.23 13.85 -16.14
N TRP A 284 -20.27 13.96 -15.32
CA TRP A 284 -21.64 13.53 -15.62
C TRP A 284 -22.53 14.77 -15.76
N GLY A 285 -22.89 15.13 -16.99
CA GLY A 285 -23.73 16.30 -17.27
C GLY A 285 -25.15 16.20 -16.70
N ASP A 286 -25.81 17.34 -16.54
CA ASP A 286 -27.14 17.44 -15.90
C ASP A 286 -28.23 16.64 -16.64
N ASP A 287 -28.16 16.59 -17.98
CA ASP A 287 -29.13 15.89 -18.83
C ASP A 287 -28.70 14.47 -19.22
N VAL A 288 -27.57 13.98 -18.66
CA VAL A 288 -27.05 12.64 -18.93
C VAL A 288 -27.81 11.61 -18.08
N SER A 289 -28.30 10.55 -18.71
CA SER A 289 -29.04 9.47 -18.03
C SER A 289 -28.28 8.15 -18.00
N GLY A 290 -28.37 7.44 -16.88
CA GLY A 290 -27.82 6.09 -16.72
C GLY A 290 -28.84 5.01 -17.07
N SER A 291 -28.44 3.74 -16.99
CA SER A 291 -29.35 2.59 -17.18
C SER A 291 -30.51 2.59 -16.17
N GLY A 292 -30.31 3.18 -14.99
CA GLY A 292 -31.36 3.45 -14.00
C GLY A 292 -31.68 2.27 -13.07
N GLY A 293 -32.69 2.47 -12.22
CA GLY A 293 -33.05 1.48 -11.18
C GLY A 293 -31.93 1.30 -10.16
N LEU A 294 -31.48 0.06 -9.98
CA LEU A 294 -30.34 -0.30 -9.10
C LEU A 294 -28.98 -0.27 -9.82
N ILE A 295 -28.94 0.17 -11.08
CA ILE A 295 -27.67 0.35 -11.80
C ILE A 295 -27.21 1.78 -11.54
N ASP A 296 -26.09 1.91 -10.84
CA ASP A 296 -25.49 3.19 -10.50
C ASP A 296 -24.91 3.89 -11.73
N ARG A 297 -24.84 5.22 -11.71
CA ARG A 297 -24.22 5.96 -12.80
C ARG A 297 -22.74 5.62 -12.90
N TRP A 298 -22.08 5.54 -11.75
CA TRP A 298 -20.68 5.17 -11.68
C TRP A 298 -20.25 4.73 -10.28
N GLU A 299 -19.13 4.02 -10.21
CA GLU A 299 -18.39 3.76 -8.98
C GLU A 299 -16.89 4.03 -9.17
N ARG A 300 -16.19 4.39 -8.09
CA ARG A 300 -14.73 4.39 -8.04
C ARG A 300 -14.23 3.30 -7.11
N ARG A 301 -13.16 2.64 -7.53
CA ARG A 301 -12.55 1.54 -6.79
C ARG A 301 -11.07 1.74 -6.57
N VAL A 302 -10.58 1.23 -5.45
CA VAL A 302 -9.17 1.21 -5.09
C VAL A 302 -8.76 -0.21 -4.72
N SER A 303 -7.67 -0.68 -5.31
CA SER A 303 -7.07 -1.98 -5.04
C SER A 303 -5.60 -1.83 -4.70
N GLY A 304 -5.04 -2.73 -3.88
CA GLY A 304 -3.61 -2.78 -3.60
C GLY A 304 -3.08 -1.63 -2.73
N GLN A 305 -3.99 -0.88 -2.08
CA GLN A 305 -3.61 0.28 -1.28
C GLN A 305 -2.78 -0.12 -0.06
N SER A 306 -1.74 0.67 0.21
CA SER A 306 -0.80 0.44 1.31
C SER A 306 -0.54 1.67 2.15
N ILE A 307 -0.23 1.44 3.43
CA ILE A 307 0.28 2.42 4.37
C ILE A 307 1.73 2.04 4.67
N GLN A 308 2.63 3.00 4.48
CA GLN A 308 4.07 2.83 4.65
C GLN A 308 4.51 3.50 5.96
N LEU A 309 5.27 2.76 6.75
CA LEU A 309 5.72 3.14 8.07
C LEU A 309 7.22 2.91 8.21
N ASP A 310 7.86 3.75 9.03
CA ASP A 310 9.27 3.59 9.38
C ASP A 310 9.57 2.37 10.28
N ALA A 311 8.53 1.70 10.80
CA ALA A 311 8.66 0.59 11.72
C ALA A 311 7.85 -0.65 11.33
N LYS A 312 8.38 -1.79 11.74
CA LYS A 312 7.82 -3.12 11.54
C LYS A 312 6.77 -3.43 12.59
N TYR A 313 5.74 -4.18 12.20
CA TYR A 313 4.70 -4.69 13.10
C TYR A 313 3.95 -3.61 13.90
N VAL A 314 3.80 -2.41 13.32
CA VAL A 314 2.91 -1.36 13.84
C VAL A 314 1.47 -1.81 13.63
N ILE A 315 0.61 -1.67 14.64
CA ILE A 315 -0.80 -2.04 14.57
C ILE A 315 -1.64 -0.78 14.37
N LEU A 316 -2.51 -0.81 13.34
CA LEU A 316 -3.40 0.27 12.94
C LEU A 316 -4.86 -0.21 12.97
N SER A 317 -5.77 0.70 13.29
CA SER A 317 -7.20 0.56 13.01
C SER A 317 -7.54 1.44 11.82
N VAL A 318 -8.26 0.91 10.85
CA VAL A 318 -8.83 1.66 9.74
C VAL A 318 -10.34 1.59 9.85
N SER A 319 -10.99 2.74 10.01
CA SER A 319 -12.43 2.83 10.25
C SER A 319 -13.13 3.54 9.11
N GLY A 320 -14.35 3.12 8.76
CA GLY A 320 -15.15 3.75 7.70
C GLY A 320 -14.84 3.22 6.29
N ILE A 321 -14.36 1.98 6.17
CA ILE A 321 -14.00 1.37 4.89
C ILE A 321 -15.25 0.97 4.10
N GLY A 322 -15.35 1.45 2.85
CA GLY A 322 -16.38 1.08 1.89
C GLY A 322 -17.80 1.49 2.29
N PRO A 323 -18.81 1.14 1.47
CA PRO A 323 -20.21 1.52 1.70
C PRO A 323 -20.82 0.98 3.00
N SER A 324 -20.22 -0.05 3.59
CA SER A 324 -20.63 -0.62 4.88
C SER A 324 -19.96 0.07 6.08
N GLU A 325 -19.07 1.04 5.84
CA GLU A 325 -18.31 1.78 6.85
C GLU A 325 -17.57 0.84 7.83
N ALA A 326 -16.98 -0.22 7.31
CA ALA A 326 -16.37 -1.27 8.12
C ALA A 326 -15.14 -0.77 8.91
N ILE A 327 -14.84 -1.48 10.00
CA ILE A 327 -13.62 -1.27 10.80
C ILE A 327 -12.72 -2.49 10.64
N GLN A 328 -11.44 -2.25 10.40
CA GLN A 328 -10.42 -3.28 10.23
C GLN A 328 -9.18 -2.96 11.05
N GLU A 329 -8.64 -3.95 11.74
CA GLU A 329 -7.28 -3.88 12.29
C GLU A 329 -6.28 -4.47 11.29
N ILE A 330 -5.22 -3.73 11.00
CA ILE A 330 -4.13 -4.13 10.10
C ILE A 330 -2.78 -3.90 10.77
N PHE A 331 -1.71 -4.51 10.24
CA PHE A 331 -0.37 -4.32 10.78
C PHE A 331 0.69 -4.24 9.67
N SER A 332 1.79 -3.54 9.95
CA SER A 332 2.92 -3.49 9.02
C SER A 332 3.75 -4.77 9.05
N ASP A 333 4.27 -5.14 7.89
CA ASP A 333 5.18 -6.28 7.72
C ASP A 333 6.64 -5.92 8.07
N GLU A 334 7.58 -6.79 7.69
CA GLU A 334 9.02 -6.58 7.90
C GLU A 334 9.61 -5.40 7.13
N ASN A 335 8.90 -4.89 6.12
CA ASN A 335 9.29 -3.74 5.31
C ASN A 335 8.55 -2.47 5.74
N GLY A 336 7.74 -2.52 6.80
CA GLY A 336 6.94 -1.39 7.25
C GLY A 336 5.70 -1.14 6.39
N THR A 337 5.26 -2.11 5.58
CA THR A 337 4.08 -1.99 4.73
C THR A 337 2.87 -2.64 5.38
N ALA A 338 1.77 -1.89 5.54
CA ALA A 338 0.46 -2.41 5.94
C ALA A 338 -0.54 -2.30 4.78
N LEU A 339 -1.24 -3.40 4.45
CA LEU A 339 -2.22 -3.42 3.36
C LEU A 339 -3.64 -3.10 3.87
N VAL A 340 -4.30 -2.13 3.25
CA VAL A 340 -5.71 -1.80 3.52
C VAL A 340 -6.61 -2.86 2.89
N ASP A 341 -7.58 -3.38 3.64
CA ASP A 341 -8.46 -4.49 3.24
C ASP A 341 -7.70 -5.73 2.73
N GLY A 342 -6.48 -5.96 3.23
CA GLY A 342 -5.60 -7.02 2.76
C GLY A 342 -5.14 -6.86 1.31
N GLY A 343 -5.22 -5.65 0.76
CA GLY A 343 -4.86 -5.32 -0.63
C GLY A 343 -5.97 -5.59 -1.64
N ARG A 344 -7.16 -6.01 -1.19
CA ARG A 344 -8.31 -6.27 -2.08
C ARG A 344 -8.83 -4.99 -2.71
N GLU A 345 -9.53 -5.14 -3.83
CA GLU A 345 -10.29 -4.04 -4.41
C GLU A 345 -11.52 -3.74 -3.54
N ARG A 346 -11.80 -2.46 -3.33
CA ARG A 346 -13.00 -1.97 -2.66
C ARG A 346 -13.56 -0.73 -3.33
N VAL A 347 -14.84 -0.49 -3.14
CA VAL A 347 -15.54 0.73 -3.58
C VAL A 347 -15.25 1.88 -2.63
N VAL A 348 -14.85 3.02 -3.16
CA VAL A 348 -14.55 4.24 -2.38
C VAL A 348 -15.46 5.41 -2.72
N GLU A 349 -16.23 5.32 -3.80
CA GLU A 349 -17.21 6.33 -4.15
C GLU A 349 -18.27 5.75 -5.10
N ILE A 350 -19.52 6.18 -4.94
CA ILE A 350 -20.67 5.74 -5.75
C ILE A 350 -21.47 6.97 -6.17
N GLY A 351 -21.66 7.13 -7.48
CA GLY A 351 -22.66 8.01 -8.04
C GLY A 351 -23.95 7.23 -8.30
N TYR A 352 -24.89 7.28 -7.36
CA TYR A 352 -26.14 6.53 -7.45
C TYR A 352 -27.00 6.96 -8.64
N SER A 353 -27.89 6.06 -9.07
CA SER A 353 -28.87 6.29 -10.13
C SER A 353 -29.80 7.49 -9.88
N ASP A 354 -30.05 7.82 -8.61
CA ASP A 354 -30.94 8.92 -8.18
C ASP A 354 -30.30 10.31 -8.21
N GLY A 355 -29.03 10.40 -8.59
CA GLY A 355 -28.29 11.67 -8.64
C GLY A 355 -27.42 11.94 -7.42
N THR A 356 -27.61 11.21 -6.30
CA THR A 356 -26.78 11.37 -5.11
C THR A 356 -25.38 10.77 -5.29
N VAL A 357 -24.45 11.19 -4.43
CA VAL A 357 -23.07 10.69 -4.42
C VAL A 357 -22.71 10.34 -2.98
N TRP A 358 -22.18 9.14 -2.78
CA TRP A 358 -21.54 8.71 -1.54
C TRP A 358 -20.03 8.61 -1.76
N THR A 359 -19.25 9.10 -0.81
CA THR A 359 -17.78 9.13 -0.85
C THR A 359 -17.23 8.58 0.46
N GLU A 360 -16.28 7.64 0.38
CA GLU A 360 -15.59 7.06 1.54
C GLU A 360 -14.90 8.17 2.35
N ALA A 361 -15.12 8.16 3.67
CA ALA A 361 -14.53 9.08 4.63
C ALA A 361 -13.74 8.31 5.70
N ALA A 362 -12.95 7.33 5.28
CA ALA A 362 -12.21 6.44 6.16
C ALA A 362 -11.06 7.15 6.90
N THR A 363 -10.73 6.66 8.09
CA THR A 363 -9.63 7.18 8.92
C THR A 363 -8.68 6.07 9.35
N ILE A 364 -7.41 6.42 9.50
CA ILE A 364 -6.34 5.58 10.05
C ILE A 364 -6.05 6.05 11.47
N ASP A 365 -6.04 5.10 12.41
CA ASP A 365 -5.72 5.30 13.82
C ASP A 365 -4.61 4.35 14.23
N VAL A 366 -3.61 4.86 14.97
CA VAL A 366 -2.53 4.02 15.48
C VAL A 366 -2.96 3.35 16.80
N ILE A 367 -3.00 2.02 16.81
CA ILE A 367 -3.23 1.24 18.03
C ILE A 367 -1.92 1.04 18.79
N THR A 368 -0.86 0.63 18.08
CA THR A 368 0.45 0.36 18.69
C THR A 368 1.57 0.73 17.74
N TYR A 369 2.39 1.69 18.15
CA TYR A 369 3.62 2.08 17.47
C TYR A 369 4.66 2.39 18.56
N VAL A 370 5.21 1.31 19.11
CA VAL A 370 6.16 1.33 20.21
C VAL A 370 7.51 0.80 19.75
N THR A 371 8.56 1.50 20.14
CA THR A 371 9.96 1.19 19.88
C THR A 371 10.72 1.21 21.20
N SER A 372 12.02 0.90 21.16
CA SER A 372 12.90 1.09 22.31
C SER A 372 13.06 2.56 22.76
N TRP A 373 12.59 3.55 21.98
CA TRP A 373 12.66 4.97 22.32
C TRP A 373 11.39 5.55 22.96
N ASN A 374 10.31 4.79 23.01
CA ASN A 374 9.08 5.13 23.74
C ASN A 374 8.56 3.93 24.55
N PRO A 375 9.39 3.29 25.40
CA PRO A 375 8.90 2.25 26.28
C PRO A 375 7.84 2.83 27.23
N GLU A 376 6.92 2.00 27.74
CA GLU A 376 5.85 2.46 28.65
C GLU A 376 6.41 3.25 29.85
N SER A 377 7.57 2.86 30.38
CA SER A 377 8.26 3.54 31.48
C SER A 377 8.71 4.97 31.15
N SER A 378 8.84 5.32 29.87
CA SER A 378 9.17 6.68 29.44
C SER A 378 7.98 7.64 29.58
N GLY A 379 6.75 7.14 29.65
CA GLY A 379 5.54 7.98 29.58
C GLY A 379 5.36 8.71 28.23
N ILE A 380 6.10 8.31 27.19
CA ILE A 380 5.88 8.73 25.80
C ILE A 380 4.85 7.79 25.18
N GLY A 381 3.84 8.34 24.51
CA GLY A 381 2.78 7.55 23.85
C GLY A 381 3.25 6.84 22.58
N ASN A 382 2.30 6.22 21.87
CA ASN A 382 2.54 5.68 20.53
C ASN A 382 3.02 6.77 19.57
N TYR A 383 3.92 6.40 18.67
CA TYR A 383 4.25 7.22 17.51
C TYR A 383 3.17 7.15 16.43
N GLY A 384 3.30 7.97 15.39
CA GLY A 384 2.37 7.99 14.26
C GLY A 384 1.32 9.11 14.31
N GLY A 385 1.32 9.92 15.36
CA GLY A 385 0.48 11.11 15.47
C GLY A 385 -0.96 10.80 15.87
N GLY A 386 -1.89 11.66 15.44
CA GLY A 386 -3.32 11.49 15.67
C GLY A 386 -4.03 10.79 14.52
N PRO A 387 -5.37 10.64 14.60
CA PRO A 387 -6.18 10.10 13.51
C PRO A 387 -5.93 10.89 12.22
N MET A 388 -5.76 10.18 11.11
CA MET A 388 -5.53 10.79 9.79
C MET A 388 -6.51 10.24 8.76
N PRO A 389 -6.91 11.00 7.73
CA PRO A 389 -7.76 10.48 6.67
C PRO A 389 -7.03 9.40 5.86
N LEU A 390 -7.75 8.35 5.51
CA LEU A 390 -7.36 7.42 4.46
C LEU A 390 -7.71 8.04 3.11
N THR A 391 -6.73 8.66 2.44
CA THR A 391 -6.92 9.15 1.07
C THR A 391 -7.02 7.96 0.10
N TRP A 392 -7.28 8.22 -1.18
CA TRP A 392 -7.32 7.17 -2.21
C TRP A 392 -5.96 6.95 -2.90
N ASP A 393 -4.90 7.55 -2.36
CA ASP A 393 -3.54 7.35 -2.85
C ASP A 393 -3.14 5.89 -2.69
N GLN A 394 -2.46 5.33 -3.70
CA GLN A 394 -2.02 3.94 -3.70
C GLN A 394 -1.06 3.63 -2.54
N SER A 395 -0.25 4.61 -2.13
CA SER A 395 0.68 4.49 -1.02
C SER A 395 0.60 5.73 -0.15
N ILE A 396 0.25 5.53 1.12
CA ILE A 396 0.15 6.61 2.12
C ILE A 396 1.35 6.49 3.05
N GLN A 397 2.07 7.58 3.25
CA GLN A 397 3.21 7.62 4.19
C GLN A 397 2.71 8.05 5.57
N LEU A 398 2.97 7.22 6.59
CA LEU A 398 2.66 7.52 7.99
C LEU A 398 3.97 7.84 8.72
N ASN A 399 4.44 9.07 8.52
CA ASN A 399 5.68 9.60 9.09
C ASN A 399 5.46 10.79 10.04
N SER A 400 4.21 11.14 10.33
CA SER A 400 3.90 12.16 11.34
C SER A 400 4.00 11.59 12.75
N GLY A 401 4.36 12.41 13.74
CA GLY A 401 4.41 11.98 15.13
C GLY A 401 5.53 10.99 15.42
N THR A 402 6.66 11.12 14.73
CA THR A 402 7.90 10.36 14.94
C THR A 402 9.05 11.30 15.36
N PRO A 403 10.06 10.81 16.10
CA PRO A 403 11.27 11.58 16.41
C PRO A 403 12.22 11.61 15.20
N ASN A 404 13.13 12.59 15.20
CA ASN A 404 14.24 12.65 14.25
C ASN A 404 15.47 13.20 14.97
N ILE A 405 16.38 12.32 15.36
CA ILE A 405 17.49 12.65 16.24
C ILE A 405 18.76 12.95 15.43
N GLU A 406 19.46 14.02 15.80
CA GLU A 406 20.75 14.36 15.21
C GLU A 406 21.78 14.78 16.27
N TRP A 407 23.06 14.53 15.98
CA TRP A 407 24.17 15.08 16.75
C TRP A 407 24.39 16.55 16.38
N GLU A 408 24.45 17.43 17.38
CA GLU A 408 24.89 18.82 17.16
C GLU A 408 26.39 18.97 17.43
N SER A 409 26.87 18.44 18.56
CA SER A 409 28.29 18.40 18.88
C SER A 409 28.65 17.35 19.93
N LEU A 410 29.94 17.03 20.01
CA LEU A 410 30.53 16.19 21.04
C LEU A 410 31.92 16.72 21.38
N GLU A 411 32.05 17.27 22.59
CA GLU A 411 33.21 18.10 22.97
C GLU A 411 33.79 17.65 24.31
N ILE A 412 35.12 17.62 24.40
CA ILE A 412 35.81 17.46 25.68
C ILE A 412 35.81 18.82 26.38
N VAL A 413 35.35 18.87 27.62
CA VAL A 413 35.19 20.12 28.36
C VAL A 413 36.49 20.45 29.10
N GLY A 414 37.04 21.63 28.80
CA GLY A 414 38.23 22.19 29.45
C GLY A 414 39.38 22.46 28.47
N ASP A 415 40.36 23.26 28.89
CA ASP A 415 41.51 23.66 28.07
C ASP A 415 42.70 22.67 28.15
N GLU A 416 42.53 21.57 28.88
CA GLU A 416 43.59 20.58 29.10
C GLU A 416 43.59 19.52 28.01
N ASN A 417 44.69 19.42 27.26
CA ASN A 417 44.85 18.43 26.18
C ASN A 417 45.55 17.14 26.64
N ALA A 418 45.87 17.01 27.93
CA ALA A 418 46.55 15.85 28.49
C ALA A 418 46.06 15.50 29.91
N ARG A 419 45.82 14.21 30.18
CA ARG A 419 45.37 13.68 31.48
C ARG A 419 45.99 12.31 31.77
N SER A 420 46.11 11.97 33.06
CA SER A 420 46.51 10.62 33.50
C SER A 420 45.39 9.62 33.23
N THR A 421 45.71 8.38 32.84
CA THR A 421 44.74 7.26 32.70
C THR A 421 44.00 6.93 34.00
N SER A 422 44.47 7.40 35.16
CA SER A 422 43.77 7.31 36.44
C SER A 422 42.67 8.36 36.65
N GLN A 423 42.53 9.35 35.75
CA GLN A 423 41.59 10.46 35.86
C GLN A 423 40.46 10.36 34.83
N SER A 424 39.34 11.02 35.09
CA SER A 424 38.24 11.14 34.13
C SER A 424 38.15 12.57 33.59
N VAL A 425 37.84 12.71 32.30
CA VAL A 425 37.57 13.99 31.64
C VAL A 425 36.06 14.16 31.43
N PRO A 426 35.51 15.36 31.69
CA PRO A 426 34.14 15.66 31.33
C PRO A 426 34.01 15.80 29.81
N VAL A 427 33.03 15.13 29.23
CA VAL A 427 32.61 15.24 27.82
C VAL A 427 31.17 15.77 27.80
N LEU A 428 30.90 16.69 26.88
CA LEU A 428 29.59 17.28 26.65
C LEU A 428 29.06 16.85 25.27
N ALA A 429 27.96 16.10 25.27
CA ALA A 429 27.20 15.76 24.08
C ALA A 429 26.02 16.73 23.93
N ARG A 430 25.88 17.32 22.74
CA ARG A 430 24.69 18.07 22.32
C ARG A 430 23.94 17.28 21.27
N ILE A 431 22.69 16.95 21.59
CA ILE A 431 21.83 16.12 20.75
C ILE A 431 20.51 16.87 20.56
N ALA A 432 19.99 16.82 19.35
CA ALA A 432 18.76 17.47 18.97
C ALA A 432 17.71 16.48 18.48
N ASN A 433 16.43 16.80 18.74
CA ASN A 433 15.29 16.14 18.13
C ASN A 433 14.59 17.13 17.19
N ARG A 434 14.74 16.94 15.88
CA ARG A 434 14.06 17.73 14.84
C ARG A 434 12.74 17.12 14.41
N GLY A 435 12.34 16.01 15.03
CA GLY A 435 11.07 15.34 14.78
C GLY A 435 9.91 16.01 15.48
N THR A 436 8.76 15.34 15.42
CA THR A 436 7.48 15.84 15.94
C THR A 436 6.98 15.07 17.17
N ALA A 437 7.71 14.04 17.60
CA ALA A 437 7.45 13.31 18.84
C ALA A 437 8.71 13.24 19.72
N SER A 438 8.50 13.15 21.04
CA SER A 438 9.58 12.96 22.00
C SER A 438 10.25 11.59 21.86
N ALA A 439 11.51 11.48 22.28
CA ALA A 439 12.23 10.21 22.35
C ALA A 439 13.00 10.07 23.67
N LEU A 440 13.08 8.84 24.18
CA LEU A 440 14.00 8.41 25.23
C LEU A 440 15.08 7.54 24.58
N LEU A 441 16.22 8.13 24.27
CA LEU A 441 17.29 7.43 23.56
C LEU A 441 18.45 7.07 24.47
N TYR A 442 19.26 6.14 23.96
CA TYR A 442 20.52 5.74 24.56
C TYR A 442 21.64 5.92 23.55
N PHE A 443 22.83 6.30 24.00
CA PHE A 443 24.04 6.30 23.17
C PHE A 443 25.22 5.67 23.90
N THR A 444 26.18 5.19 23.12
CA THR A 444 27.44 4.62 23.60
C THR A 444 28.60 5.18 22.80
N CYS A 445 29.82 5.01 23.29
CA CYS A 445 31.00 5.51 22.62
C CYS A 445 32.11 4.48 22.54
N ASP A 446 32.85 4.52 21.45
CA ASP A 446 34.08 3.78 21.25
C ASP A 446 35.27 4.75 21.30
N ALA A 447 36.34 4.34 21.97
CA ALA A 447 37.60 5.08 22.01
C ALA A 447 38.52 4.54 20.91
N THR A 448 39.06 5.45 20.10
CA THR A 448 40.13 5.14 19.13
C THR A 448 41.43 5.65 19.72
N VAL A 449 42.35 4.75 20.05
CA VAL A 449 43.65 5.08 20.65
C VAL A 449 44.76 4.87 19.62
N ALA A 450 45.41 5.96 19.23
CA ALA A 450 46.65 5.96 18.45
C ALA A 450 47.83 5.75 19.41
N SER A 451 48.49 4.61 19.21
CA SER A 451 49.77 4.26 19.82
C SER A 451 50.89 4.49 18.82
N ILE A 452 52.02 5.01 19.30
CA ILE A 452 53.23 5.20 18.48
C ILE A 452 54.27 4.20 18.99
N ASP A 453 54.75 3.32 18.13
CA ASP A 453 55.82 2.38 18.49
C ASP A 453 57.20 3.06 18.56
N GLU A 454 58.22 2.35 19.03
CA GLU A 454 59.59 2.86 19.14
C GLU A 454 60.20 3.28 17.78
N ASP A 455 59.67 2.74 16.69
CA ASP A 455 60.08 3.03 15.30
C ASP A 455 59.29 4.19 14.66
N GLY A 456 58.31 4.76 15.39
CA GLY A 456 57.49 5.88 14.95
C GLY A 456 56.25 5.51 14.12
N ASN A 457 55.88 4.23 14.02
CA ASN A 457 54.66 3.81 13.35
C ASN A 457 53.45 4.04 14.26
N VAL A 458 52.36 4.50 13.64
CA VAL A 458 51.08 4.70 14.33
C VAL A 458 50.21 3.46 14.17
N THR A 459 49.79 2.87 15.29
CA THR A 459 48.75 1.83 15.35
C THR A 459 47.53 2.35 16.09
N GLU A 460 46.38 2.31 15.43
CA GLU A 460 45.09 2.66 16.02
C GLU A 460 44.38 1.41 16.52
N THR A 461 43.87 1.46 17.74
CA THR A 461 43.01 0.43 18.31
C THR A 461 41.66 1.03 18.69
N VAL A 462 40.58 0.35 18.34
CA VAL A 462 39.20 0.76 18.67
C VAL A 462 38.65 -0.21 19.71
N ALA A 463 38.14 0.34 20.80
CA ALA A 463 37.50 -0.42 21.87
C ALA A 463 36.38 0.38 22.53
N ALA A 464 35.43 -0.31 23.19
CA ALA A 464 34.39 0.34 23.97
C ALA A 464 35.01 1.30 24.99
N ALA A 465 34.56 2.55 25.01
CA ALA A 465 35.08 3.56 25.91
C ALA A 465 34.57 3.36 27.34
N ASP A 466 35.41 3.65 28.33
CA ASP A 466 34.99 3.70 29.73
C ASP A 466 34.29 5.04 30.01
N ILE A 467 32.97 5.05 29.81
CA ILE A 467 32.09 6.21 30.02
C ILE A 467 31.04 5.97 31.12
N GLY A 468 31.19 4.91 31.91
CA GLY A 468 30.23 4.56 32.97
C GLY A 468 28.93 3.88 32.49
N GLY A 469 28.90 3.36 31.27
CA GLY A 469 27.76 2.65 30.68
C GLY A 469 27.04 3.44 29.58
N TYR A 470 25.83 3.01 29.23
CA TYR A 470 24.99 3.74 28.27
C TYR A 470 24.56 5.08 28.84
N GLN A 471 24.62 6.11 28.01
CA GLN A 471 24.11 7.43 28.37
C GLN A 471 22.67 7.54 27.89
N GLU A 472 21.79 8.07 28.74
CA GLU A 472 20.35 8.22 28.48
C GLU A 472 20.02 9.70 28.26
N ALA A 473 19.13 9.98 27.30
CA ALA A 473 18.59 11.32 27.07
C ALA A 473 17.11 11.24 26.71
N ARG A 474 16.28 12.01 27.42
CA ARG A 474 14.93 12.34 26.97
C ARG A 474 14.98 13.67 26.23
N ILE A 475 14.48 13.69 25.00
CA ILE A 475 14.46 14.89 24.15
C ILE A 475 13.04 15.07 23.62
N ASP A 476 12.39 16.17 24.01
CA ASP A 476 11.08 16.51 23.47
C ASP A 476 11.19 17.01 22.03
N ALA A 477 10.07 17.01 21.31
CA ALA A 477 10.03 17.37 19.90
C ALA A 477 10.52 18.82 19.67
N GLY A 478 11.43 19.00 18.70
CA GLY A 478 12.00 20.30 18.35
C GLY A 478 13.11 20.80 19.31
N GLU A 479 13.43 20.05 20.37
CA GLU A 479 14.37 20.49 21.41
C GLU A 479 15.81 20.03 21.16
N SER A 480 16.72 20.56 21.99
CA SER A 480 18.12 20.15 22.04
C SER A 480 18.54 20.04 23.50
N VAL A 481 19.28 18.98 23.82
CA VAL A 481 19.69 18.68 25.19
C VAL A 481 21.20 18.52 25.27
N GLU A 482 21.71 18.78 26.47
CA GLU A 482 23.10 18.59 26.84
C GLU A 482 23.21 17.39 27.78
N VAL A 483 24.06 16.42 27.43
CA VAL A 483 24.39 15.28 28.27
C VAL A 483 25.86 15.35 28.63
N GLN A 484 26.15 15.51 29.92
CA GLN A 484 27.52 15.54 30.42
C GLN A 484 27.87 14.20 31.06
N PHE A 485 28.97 13.58 30.62
CA PHE A 485 29.47 12.32 31.16
C PHE A 485 31.00 12.32 31.31
N GLY A 486 31.52 11.42 32.11
CA GLY A 486 32.96 11.26 32.31
C GLY A 486 33.54 10.22 31.36
N TRP A 487 34.67 10.50 30.72
CA TRP A 487 35.43 9.53 29.94
C TRP A 487 36.78 9.25 30.60
N ARG A 488 37.20 7.99 30.65
CA ARG A 488 38.53 7.56 31.07
C ARG A 488 39.17 6.68 30.00
N SER A 489 40.47 6.87 29.73
CA SER A 489 41.23 5.91 28.93
C SER A 489 41.91 4.88 29.83
N SER A 490 41.87 3.61 29.41
CA SER A 490 42.61 2.52 30.02
C SER A 490 44.05 2.39 29.50
N VAL A 491 44.40 3.12 28.43
CA VAL A 491 45.70 3.03 27.74
C VAL A 491 46.27 4.44 27.53
N ALA A 492 47.58 4.59 27.69
CA ALA A 492 48.29 5.82 27.37
C ALA A 492 48.45 5.99 25.84
N GLY A 493 48.43 7.24 25.37
CA GLY A 493 48.48 7.56 23.94
C GLY A 493 47.52 8.68 23.55
N GLN A 494 47.44 8.98 22.26
CA GLN A 494 46.46 9.93 21.74
C GLN A 494 45.15 9.20 21.49
N ALA A 495 44.04 9.71 22.00
CA ALA A 495 42.74 9.07 21.85
C ALA A 495 41.65 10.06 21.43
N SER A 496 40.72 9.61 20.60
CA SER A 496 39.45 10.29 20.33
C SER A 496 38.27 9.40 20.74
N LEU A 497 37.12 10.03 20.97
CA LEU A 497 35.89 9.35 21.35
C LEU A 497 34.86 9.50 20.24
N THR A 498 34.40 8.38 19.68
CA THR A 498 33.30 8.37 18.71
C THR A 498 32.05 7.84 19.39
N CYS A 499 31.03 8.68 19.54
CA CYS A 499 29.75 8.28 20.12
C CYS A 499 28.71 8.02 19.04
N ARG A 500 27.90 6.98 19.23
CA ARG A 500 26.80 6.61 18.34
C ARG A 500 25.50 6.47 19.12
N ILE A 501 24.42 6.97 18.54
CA ILE A 501 23.07 6.78 19.06
C ILE A 501 22.65 5.32 18.79
N LEU A 502 22.00 4.70 19.77
CA LEU A 502 21.45 3.35 19.64
C LEU A 502 20.03 3.44 19.10
N THR A 503 19.86 3.14 17.82
CA THR A 503 18.57 3.19 17.12
C THR A 503 17.72 1.93 17.41
N PRO A 504 16.38 2.04 17.40
CA PRO A 504 15.51 0.90 17.71
C PRO A 504 15.54 -0.18 16.61
N LEU A 505 15.60 -1.45 17.00
CA LEU A 505 15.56 -2.59 16.07
C LEU A 505 14.18 -2.78 15.40
N GLN A 506 13.15 -2.12 15.92
CA GLN A 506 11.81 -2.12 15.36
C GLN A 506 11.70 -1.31 14.07
N LEU A 507 12.68 -0.44 13.78
CA LEU A 507 12.69 0.33 12.55
C LEU A 507 12.99 -0.56 11.34
N VAL A 508 12.43 -0.19 10.19
CA VAL A 508 12.72 -0.80 8.89
C VAL A 508 14.14 -0.44 8.46
N ASP A 509 14.43 0.86 8.45
CA ASP A 509 15.75 1.44 8.30
C ASP A 509 16.21 1.98 9.67
N GLU A 510 17.43 1.63 10.08
CA GLU A 510 17.96 2.06 11.37
C GLU A 510 18.07 3.59 11.50
N ASP A 511 18.16 4.29 10.38
CA ASP A 511 18.27 5.75 10.31
C ASP A 511 16.92 6.48 10.12
N SER A 512 15.78 5.76 10.06
CA SER A 512 14.45 6.38 9.83
C SER A 512 14.09 7.44 10.89
N PHE A 513 14.55 7.27 12.13
CA PHE A 513 14.36 8.25 13.22
C PHE A 513 15.61 9.11 13.44
N GLY A 514 16.48 9.22 12.44
CA GLY A 514 17.80 9.81 12.56
C GLY A 514 18.76 8.93 13.35
N GLY A 515 19.73 9.55 14.02
CA GLY A 515 20.74 8.88 14.82
C GLY A 515 22.16 9.21 14.35
N GLY A 516 22.91 8.18 13.97
CA GLY A 516 24.29 8.30 13.52
C GLY A 516 25.32 8.45 14.64
N SER A 517 26.52 8.91 14.25
CA SER A 517 27.68 9.02 15.14
C SER A 517 28.43 10.35 14.95
N THR A 518 29.17 10.74 15.98
CA THR A 518 30.03 11.92 15.97
C THR A 518 31.29 11.66 16.80
N THR A 519 32.36 12.42 16.55
CA THR A 519 33.68 12.18 17.14
C THR A 519 34.23 13.44 17.80
N THR A 520 34.82 13.30 18.99
CA THR A 520 35.50 14.40 19.68
C THR A 520 36.79 14.82 18.97
N GLY A 521 37.38 15.93 19.43
CA GLY A 521 38.81 16.17 19.27
C GLY A 521 39.68 15.10 19.98
N VAL A 522 41.00 15.23 19.84
CA VAL A 522 41.99 14.29 20.39
C VAL A 522 42.40 14.69 21.81
N MET A 523 42.44 13.72 22.72
CA MET A 523 42.96 13.83 24.08
C MET A 523 44.25 13.02 24.22
N THR A 524 45.25 13.55 24.93
CA THR A 524 46.47 12.80 25.25
C THR A 524 46.35 12.14 26.62
N TRP A 525 46.52 10.82 26.69
CA TRP A 525 46.51 10.07 27.94
C TRP A 525 47.93 9.67 28.32
N THR A 526 48.34 9.97 29.56
CA THR A 526 49.65 9.58 30.11
C THR A 526 49.50 8.49 31.13
N GLU A 527 50.51 7.64 31.27
CA GLU A 527 50.56 6.71 32.40
C GLU A 527 50.52 7.47 33.73
N PRO A 528 49.94 6.87 34.79
CA PRO A 528 50.00 7.47 36.11
C PRO A 528 51.48 7.64 36.48
N VAL A 529 51.84 8.82 36.97
CA VAL A 529 53.17 9.00 37.55
C VAL A 529 53.24 8.05 38.75
N GLU A 530 54.08 7.01 38.70
CA GLU A 530 54.51 6.32 39.90
C GLU A 530 55.10 7.42 40.79
N GLU A 531 54.40 7.81 41.87
CA GLU A 531 55.08 8.54 42.93
C GLU A 531 56.25 7.65 43.33
N ASP A 532 57.46 8.14 43.06
CA ASP A 532 58.72 7.50 43.41
C ASP A 532 58.52 6.72 44.70
N SER A 533 58.63 5.39 44.59
CA SER A 533 58.66 4.48 45.72
C SER A 533 59.40 5.16 46.87
N LEU A 534 58.74 5.36 48.02
CA LEU A 534 59.39 5.81 49.25
C LEU A 534 60.78 5.19 49.31
N PRO A 535 61.87 5.95 49.50
CA PRO A 535 63.20 5.38 49.38
C PRO A 535 63.38 4.31 50.45
N VAL A 536 63.28 3.04 50.06
CA VAL A 536 63.38 1.87 50.96
C VAL A 536 64.82 1.72 51.47
N LEU A 537 65.80 2.37 50.83
CA LEU A 537 67.21 2.37 51.19
C LEU A 537 67.52 2.96 52.59
N PRO A 538 67.05 4.15 52.99
CA PRO A 538 67.22 4.66 54.34
C PRO A 538 66.51 3.82 55.42
N LEU A 539 65.39 3.16 55.10
CA LEU A 539 64.68 2.28 56.05
C LEU A 539 65.45 0.97 56.30
N LEU A 540 66.00 0.35 55.25
CA LEU A 540 66.86 -0.83 55.36
C LEU A 540 68.18 -0.52 56.08
N ALA A 541 68.77 0.66 55.83
CA ALA A 541 69.96 1.11 56.56
C ALA A 541 69.66 1.32 58.06
N ALA A 542 68.51 1.91 58.40
CA ALA A 542 68.09 2.09 59.79
C ALA A 542 67.83 0.76 60.51
N ILE A 543 67.25 -0.24 59.83
CA ILE A 543 67.04 -1.58 60.39
C ILE A 543 68.38 -2.30 60.63
N ILE A 544 69.34 -2.22 59.69
CA ILE A 544 70.67 -2.82 59.87
C ILE A 544 71.43 -2.18 61.04
N VAL A 545 71.34 -0.85 61.19
CA VAL A 545 71.96 -0.13 62.33
C VAL A 545 71.26 -0.51 63.65
N ALA A 546 69.93 -0.59 63.68
CA ALA A 546 69.18 -0.98 64.87
C ALA A 546 69.46 -2.42 65.29
N VAL A 547 69.56 -3.36 64.34
CA VAL A 547 69.95 -4.75 64.61
C VAL A 547 71.41 -4.83 65.06
N GLY A 548 72.32 -4.04 64.48
CA GLY A 548 73.71 -3.95 64.92
C GLY A 548 73.86 -3.46 66.37
N ILE A 549 73.06 -2.46 66.77
CA ILE A 549 73.04 -1.94 68.15
C ILE A 549 72.39 -2.95 69.12
N ALA A 550 71.33 -3.64 68.71
CA ALA A 550 70.68 -4.67 69.53
C ALA A 550 71.56 -5.90 69.75
N VAL A 551 72.31 -6.34 68.73
CA VAL A 551 73.23 -7.49 68.84
C VAL A 551 74.44 -7.16 69.71
N THR A 552 75.01 -5.95 69.60
CA THR A 552 76.13 -5.52 70.44
C THR A 552 75.73 -5.29 71.90
N THR A 553 74.49 -4.85 72.17
CA THR A 553 73.98 -4.71 73.55
C THR A 553 73.59 -6.04 74.19
N MET A 554 73.05 -7.01 73.43
CA MET A 554 72.80 -8.37 73.94
C MET A 554 74.10 -9.16 74.18
N LEU A 555 75.11 -9.04 73.33
CA LEU A 555 76.41 -9.70 73.55
C LEU A 555 77.18 -9.11 74.73
N ARG A 556 77.01 -7.81 75.04
CA ARG A 556 77.54 -7.21 76.29
C ARG A 556 76.76 -7.62 77.54
N ARG A 557 75.44 -7.79 77.46
CA ARG A 557 74.62 -8.29 78.60
C ARG A 557 74.77 -9.79 78.85
N ALA A 558 75.15 -10.59 77.86
CA ALA A 558 75.38 -12.02 78.00
C ALA A 558 76.77 -12.37 78.60
N SER A 559 77.72 -11.44 78.66
CA SER A 559 79.00 -11.66 79.36
C SER A 559 79.01 -11.25 80.84
N ASP A 560 78.01 -10.48 81.29
CA ASP A 560 77.89 -10.00 82.68
C ASP A 560 76.86 -10.79 83.52
N ALA A 561 76.20 -11.81 82.96
CA ALA A 561 75.13 -12.57 83.64
C ALA A 561 75.50 -14.03 84.00
N ILE A 562 76.80 -14.36 84.11
CA ILE A 562 77.30 -15.67 84.57
C ILE A 562 77.93 -15.61 85.98
N VAL A 563 77.93 -14.44 86.64
CA VAL A 563 78.44 -14.28 88.01
C VAL A 563 77.42 -13.46 88.80
N GLU A 564 77.04 -13.93 90.00
CA GLU A 564 76.03 -13.38 90.94
C GLU A 564 74.58 -13.79 90.60
N THR A 565 73.76 -14.47 91.42
CA THR A 565 73.68 -14.83 92.86
C THR A 565 72.39 -15.68 92.90
N GLU A 566 72.29 -16.96 93.28
CA GLU A 566 72.63 -17.57 94.58
C GLU A 566 72.49 -16.61 95.77
N GLU A 567 71.31 -16.01 95.96
CA GLU A 567 70.77 -15.60 97.28
C GLU A 567 69.33 -15.04 97.14
N GLU A 568 68.50 -15.25 98.18
CA GLU A 568 67.07 -14.86 98.35
C GLU A 568 66.02 -15.65 97.54
N ILE A 569 65.46 -16.79 98.00
CA ILE A 569 64.75 -17.11 99.26
C ILE A 569 63.42 -16.34 99.44
N LEU A 570 62.33 -17.11 99.31
CA LEU A 570 61.05 -17.04 100.03
C LEU A 570 60.44 -15.65 100.27
N SER A 571 59.26 -15.40 99.69
CA SER A 571 58.01 -15.32 100.48
C SER A 571 56.81 -14.80 99.69
N TYR A 572 55.64 -15.19 100.19
CA TYR A 572 54.32 -14.59 100.02
C TYR A 572 53.42 -15.04 98.86
N SER A 573 52.73 -16.14 99.14
CA SER A 573 51.30 -16.37 98.89
C SER A 573 50.40 -15.33 99.57
N ARG A 574 49.30 -14.92 98.90
CA ARG A 574 47.93 -14.61 99.42
C ARG A 574 47.19 -13.76 98.38
N ASP A 575 46.15 -14.30 97.76
CA ASP A 575 44.71 -14.21 98.14
C ASP A 575 44.08 -12.94 97.57
N GLU A 576 43.15 -13.12 96.62
CA GLU A 576 41.69 -12.86 96.73
C GLU A 576 41.40 -11.46 96.15
N ASP A 577 40.46 -11.22 95.23
CA ASP A 577 39.25 -11.92 94.75
C ASP A 577 39.10 -11.79 93.22
#